data_AF-J3D2C8-F1
#
_entry.id   AF-J3D2C8-F1
#
_cell.length_a   1.000
_cell.length_b   1.000
_cell.length_c   1.000
_cell.angle_alpha   90.00
_cell.angle_beta   90.00
_cell.angle_gamma   90.00
#
_symmetry.space_group_name_H-M   'P 1'
#
loop_
_entity.id
_entity.type
_entity.pdbx_description
1 polymer ?
#
loop_
_entity_poly.entity_id
_entity_poly.type
_entity_poly.pdbx_seq_one_letter_code
_entity_poly.pdbx_strand_id
1 'polypeptide(L)'
;MNNARKEDIAWINTLKGACILLVVLYHTVLPGFEGTVKLLTAGWIPAEIWVQFNTVLSPLRMPAFFFVSGLLATNGILHRPWKQVFTSRITNLFYLYILWGFIQWWSIVGISTEITGQRISQNLNAAYAGSLLEFLKLTFLAMSTSWYLYGLALYFLCAKIFKQQKVALLVVAIALNYLAVEKIIPFWGPQSVAQYFLYFLLGAFWSPMMLRLSEWRRENIVPWAILAALSGLHVIFGLDKSLFLCILAVLGSVAACRWLNAHFKMSYLNWVGRNTLQIYVIHRIFIEFFGMSAILFAQRHHLFEQAWFSILWACFYPLAIVGICSLCSVAVWQVTNRGLGQSLFVFPTLIGLKRKKSVA
;
A
#
# COMPACT_ATOMS: atom_id res chain seq x y z
N MET A 1 -2.53 31.70 -8.12
CA MET A 1 -1.67 30.58 -8.62
C MET A 1 -1.04 29.70 -7.51
N ASN A 2 -0.70 30.22 -6.32
CA ASN A 2 -0.11 29.39 -5.24
C ASN A 2 -1.13 28.51 -4.49
N ASN A 3 -2.39 28.94 -4.36
CA ASN A 3 -3.43 28.14 -3.67
C ASN A 3 -3.86 26.93 -4.49
N ALA A 4 -4.10 27.08 -5.80
CA ALA A 4 -4.45 25.96 -6.69
C ALA A 4 -3.39 24.84 -6.69
N ARG A 5 -2.09 25.19 -6.78
CA ARG A 5 -1.00 24.20 -6.68
C ARG A 5 -0.88 23.54 -5.29
N LYS A 6 -1.23 24.26 -4.22
CA LYS A 6 -1.26 23.69 -2.86
C LYS A 6 -2.44 22.72 -2.68
N GLU A 7 -3.61 23.07 -3.22
CA GLU A 7 -4.81 22.22 -3.21
C GLU A 7 -4.60 20.95 -4.04
N ASP A 8 -3.96 21.05 -5.21
CA ASP A 8 -3.62 19.91 -6.07
C ASP A 8 -2.69 18.91 -5.36
N ILE A 9 -1.80 19.38 -4.50
CA ILE A 9 -0.90 18.52 -3.73
C ILE A 9 -1.58 17.98 -2.45
N ALA A 10 -2.56 18.71 -1.90
CA ALA A 10 -3.23 18.33 -0.67
C ALA A 10 -4.10 17.08 -0.86
N TRP A 11 -4.96 17.02 -1.89
CA TRP A 11 -5.78 15.81 -2.09
C TRP A 11 -4.93 14.57 -2.38
N ILE A 12 -3.79 14.74 -3.08
CA ILE A 12 -2.83 13.66 -3.32
C ILE A 12 -2.26 13.12 -2.01
N ASN A 13 -1.81 14.01 -1.11
CA ASN A 13 -1.29 13.59 0.18
C ASN A 13 -2.37 12.95 1.05
N THR A 14 -3.59 13.49 1.05
CA THR A 14 -4.73 12.90 1.76
C THR A 14 -5.01 11.49 1.27
N LEU A 15 -5.06 11.28 -0.05
CA LEU A 15 -5.28 9.96 -0.65
C LEU A 15 -4.16 8.98 -0.30
N LYS A 16 -2.89 9.40 -0.43
CA LYS A 16 -1.74 8.59 -0.01
C LYS A 16 -1.80 8.23 1.48
N GLY A 17 -2.18 9.19 2.33
CA GLY A 17 -2.34 9.02 3.77
C GLY A 17 -3.43 8.02 4.12
N ALA A 18 -4.60 8.13 3.48
CA ALA A 18 -5.68 7.16 3.64
C ALA A 18 -5.25 5.76 3.16
N CYS A 19 -4.67 5.65 1.96
CA CYS A 19 -4.20 4.37 1.42
C CYS A 19 -3.19 3.69 2.33
N ILE A 20 -2.19 4.42 2.86
CA ILE A 20 -1.18 3.79 3.73
C ILE A 20 -1.78 3.31 5.04
N LEU A 21 -2.68 4.08 5.67
CA LEU A 21 -3.35 3.65 6.90
C LEU A 21 -4.24 2.42 6.65
N LEU A 22 -4.91 2.36 5.51
CA LEU A 22 -5.70 1.20 5.11
C LEU A 22 -4.82 -0.03 4.82
N VAL A 23 -3.58 0.15 4.34
CA VAL A 23 -2.60 -0.95 4.20
C VAL A 23 -2.17 -1.47 5.57
N VAL A 24 -1.88 -0.58 6.53
CA VAL A 24 -1.56 -0.97 7.91
C VAL A 24 -2.76 -1.69 8.55
N LEU A 25 -3.98 -1.20 8.31
CA LEU A 25 -5.22 -1.84 8.78
C LEU A 25 -5.37 -3.26 8.21
N TYR A 26 -5.16 -3.44 6.91
CA TYR A 26 -5.19 -4.76 6.29
C TYR A 26 -4.22 -5.74 6.95
N HIS A 27 -2.97 -5.30 7.18
CA HIS A 27 -1.94 -6.11 7.80
C HIS A 27 -2.16 -6.37 9.29
N THR A 28 -3.06 -5.61 9.92
CA THR A 28 -3.52 -5.82 11.30
C THR A 28 -4.70 -6.80 11.33
N VAL A 29 -5.66 -6.62 10.40
CA VAL A 29 -6.92 -7.37 10.40
C VAL A 29 -6.76 -8.81 9.94
N LEU A 30 -6.22 -9.07 8.74
CA LEU A 30 -6.18 -10.47 8.25
C LEU A 30 -5.17 -11.35 9.00
N PRO A 31 -3.92 -10.90 9.23
CA PRO A 31 -2.94 -11.75 9.91
C PRO A 31 -3.27 -11.98 11.38
N GLY A 32 -3.57 -10.91 12.12
CA GLY A 32 -3.79 -11.00 13.56
C GLY A 32 -5.26 -11.18 13.93
N PHE A 33 -6.09 -10.23 13.53
CA PHE A 33 -7.44 -10.11 14.06
C PHE A 33 -8.40 -11.23 13.60
N GLU A 34 -8.37 -11.61 12.32
CA GLU A 34 -9.22 -12.66 11.74
C GLU A 34 -9.07 -13.99 12.50
N GLY A 35 -7.84 -14.35 12.86
CA GLY A 35 -7.57 -15.52 13.70
C GLY A 35 -8.14 -15.38 15.12
N THR A 36 -8.13 -14.17 15.70
CA THR A 36 -8.68 -13.93 17.04
C THR A 36 -10.19 -13.90 17.11
N VAL A 37 -10.91 -13.63 16.01
CA VAL A 37 -12.38 -13.56 16.02
C VAL A 37 -13.00 -14.84 16.59
N LYS A 38 -12.41 -16.00 16.29
CA LYS A 38 -12.87 -17.31 16.76
C LYS A 38 -12.69 -17.54 18.27
N LEU A 39 -11.85 -16.74 18.91
CA LEU A 39 -11.51 -16.85 20.33
C LEU A 39 -12.38 -15.93 21.20
N LEU A 40 -13.04 -14.94 20.61
CA LEU A 40 -13.88 -14.00 21.32
C LEU A 40 -15.08 -14.73 21.94
N THR A 41 -15.58 -14.27 23.08
CA THR A 41 -16.87 -14.74 23.64
C THR A 41 -18.02 -13.78 23.34
N ALA A 42 -17.71 -12.53 23.01
CA ALA A 42 -18.65 -11.49 22.62
C ALA A 42 -18.03 -10.52 21.59
N GLY A 43 -18.84 -9.65 20.98
CA GLY A 43 -18.34 -8.64 20.02
C GLY A 43 -18.16 -9.14 18.57
N TRP A 44 -18.77 -10.27 18.23
CA TRP A 44 -18.73 -10.90 16.89
C TRP A 44 -19.11 -9.94 15.75
N ILE A 45 -20.16 -9.14 15.96
CA ILE A 45 -20.66 -8.18 14.97
C ILE A 45 -19.59 -7.12 14.65
N PRO A 46 -19.05 -6.35 15.63
CA PRO A 46 -17.95 -5.43 15.36
C PRO A 46 -16.73 -6.10 14.73
N ALA A 47 -16.40 -7.33 15.14
CA ALA A 47 -15.28 -8.06 14.56
C ALA A 47 -15.50 -8.39 13.07
N GLU A 48 -16.67 -8.91 12.71
CA GLU A 48 -17.04 -9.20 11.33
C GLU A 48 -17.09 -7.93 10.47
N ILE A 49 -17.59 -6.82 11.03
CA ILE A 49 -17.58 -5.51 10.35
C ILE A 49 -16.17 -5.12 9.94
N TRP A 50 -15.15 -5.32 10.79
CA TRP A 50 -13.76 -5.02 10.43
C TRP A 50 -13.23 -5.90 9.29
N VAL A 51 -13.54 -7.19 9.32
CA VAL A 51 -13.13 -8.14 8.27
C VAL A 51 -13.78 -7.75 6.94
N GLN A 52 -15.09 -7.53 6.93
CA GLN A 52 -15.83 -7.11 5.74
C GLN A 52 -15.39 -5.75 5.23
N PHE A 53 -15.18 -4.78 6.12
CA PHE A 53 -14.67 -3.45 5.77
C PHE A 53 -13.31 -3.55 5.04
N ASN A 54 -12.41 -4.39 5.52
CA ASN A 54 -11.10 -4.60 4.90
C ASN A 54 -11.21 -5.27 3.50
N THR A 55 -12.16 -6.19 3.33
CA THR A 55 -12.47 -6.84 2.05
C THR A 55 -13.03 -5.84 1.04
N VAL A 56 -14.03 -5.05 1.43
CA VAL A 56 -14.68 -4.03 0.58
C VAL A 56 -13.70 -2.93 0.15
N LEU A 57 -12.72 -2.59 0.98
CA LEU A 57 -11.70 -1.59 0.65
C LEU A 57 -10.49 -2.14 -0.11
N SER A 58 -10.44 -3.44 -0.38
CA SER A 58 -9.38 -4.06 -1.20
C SER A 58 -9.21 -3.41 -2.58
N PRO A 59 -10.28 -3.12 -3.36
CA PRO A 59 -10.20 -2.47 -4.66
C PRO A 59 -9.74 -1.00 -4.60
N LEU A 60 -9.72 -0.38 -3.42
CA LEU A 60 -9.30 1.00 -3.22
C LEU A 60 -7.80 1.10 -2.94
N ARG A 61 -7.30 0.30 -1.99
CA ARG A 61 -5.98 0.46 -1.37
C ARG A 61 -4.83 0.53 -2.38
N MET A 62 -4.54 -0.60 -3.03
CA MET A 62 -3.41 -0.71 -3.95
C MET A 62 -3.68 -0.03 -5.30
N PRO A 63 -4.87 -0.16 -5.91
CA PRO A 63 -5.18 0.55 -7.17
C PRO A 63 -5.03 2.07 -7.07
N ALA A 64 -5.59 2.70 -6.04
CA ALA A 64 -5.48 4.16 -5.86
C ALA A 64 -4.04 4.59 -5.56
N PHE A 65 -3.30 3.80 -4.78
CA PHE A 65 -1.90 4.09 -4.48
C PHE A 65 -1.03 4.01 -5.74
N PHE A 66 -1.21 3.00 -6.59
CA PHE A 66 -0.50 2.92 -7.88
C PHE A 66 -0.93 3.99 -8.88
N PHE A 67 -2.21 4.34 -8.94
CA PHE A 67 -2.69 5.45 -9.76
C PHE A 67 -2.00 6.77 -9.40
N VAL A 68 -1.98 7.13 -8.12
CA VAL A 68 -1.26 8.33 -7.65
C VAL A 68 0.23 8.24 -7.94
N SER A 69 0.82 7.06 -7.81
CA SER A 69 2.25 6.85 -8.10
C SER A 69 2.58 7.07 -9.57
N GLY A 70 1.69 6.62 -10.47
CA GLY A 70 1.77 6.88 -11.90
C GLY A 70 1.66 8.36 -12.22
N LEU A 71 0.64 9.03 -11.65
CA LEU A 71 0.44 10.49 -11.77
C LEU A 71 1.70 11.28 -11.37
N LEU A 72 2.32 10.93 -10.24
CA LEU A 72 3.54 11.58 -9.76
C LEU A 72 4.80 11.18 -10.54
N ALA A 73 4.74 10.10 -11.33
CA ALA A 73 5.84 9.61 -12.15
C ALA A 73 5.81 10.16 -13.59
N THR A 74 4.68 10.67 -14.08
CA THR A 74 4.48 11.11 -15.47
C THR A 74 5.62 11.98 -16.01
N ASN A 75 6.01 13.04 -15.30
CA ASN A 75 7.10 13.92 -15.75
C ASN A 75 8.45 13.17 -15.86
N GLY A 76 8.74 12.27 -14.92
CA GLY A 76 9.93 11.41 -14.95
C GLY A 76 9.95 10.42 -16.12
N ILE A 77 8.78 9.92 -16.51
CA ILE A 77 8.61 8.99 -17.63
C ILE A 77 8.80 9.73 -18.96
N LEU A 78 8.07 10.84 -19.15
CA LEU A 78 7.97 11.52 -20.44
C LEU A 78 9.20 12.36 -20.78
N HIS A 79 9.70 13.17 -19.83
CA HIS A 79 10.64 14.26 -20.13
C HIS A 79 12.06 14.06 -19.59
N ARG A 80 12.26 13.23 -18.55
CA ARG A 80 13.58 13.10 -17.91
C ARG A 80 14.50 12.11 -18.65
N PRO A 81 15.81 12.38 -18.76
CA PRO A 81 16.77 11.47 -19.40
C PRO A 81 17.00 10.21 -18.55
N TRP A 82 17.34 9.10 -19.22
CA TRP A 82 17.56 7.78 -18.59
C TRP A 82 18.55 7.83 -17.43
N LYS A 83 19.70 8.49 -17.63
CA LYS A 83 20.76 8.61 -16.60
C LYS A 83 20.23 9.23 -15.31
N GLN A 84 19.48 10.33 -15.39
CA GLN A 84 18.95 11.00 -14.20
C GLN A 84 17.94 10.12 -13.44
N VAL A 85 17.15 9.35 -14.18
CA VAL A 85 16.05 8.57 -13.64
C VAL A 85 16.52 7.26 -13.01
N PHE A 86 17.43 6.55 -13.70
CA PHE A 86 17.99 5.29 -13.22
C PHE A 86 18.75 5.52 -11.91
N THR A 87 19.66 6.51 -11.88
CA THR A 87 20.48 6.81 -10.71
C THR A 87 19.66 7.27 -9.50
N SER A 88 18.51 7.94 -9.70
CA SER A 88 17.78 8.57 -8.59
C SER A 88 16.53 7.86 -8.11
N ARG A 89 15.71 7.32 -9.02
CA ARG A 89 14.39 6.79 -8.65
C ARG A 89 14.40 5.26 -8.59
N ILE A 90 14.84 4.61 -9.66
CA ILE A 90 14.81 3.15 -9.76
C ILE A 90 15.77 2.52 -8.77
N THR A 91 17.04 2.98 -8.73
CA THR A 91 18.02 2.51 -7.76
C THR A 91 17.53 2.70 -6.32
N ASN A 92 16.91 3.84 -6.01
CA ASN A 92 16.39 4.09 -4.67
C ASN A 92 15.24 3.15 -4.29
N LEU A 93 14.32 2.85 -5.20
CA LEU A 93 13.21 1.93 -4.94
C LEU A 93 13.70 0.50 -4.69
N PHE A 94 14.59 -0.02 -5.53
CA PHE A 94 15.16 -1.36 -5.33
C PHE A 94 16.03 -1.42 -4.08
N TYR A 95 16.84 -0.39 -3.84
CA TYR A 95 17.64 -0.29 -2.62
C TYR A 95 16.77 -0.37 -1.37
N LEU A 96 15.71 0.43 -1.29
CA LEU A 96 14.81 0.41 -0.15
C LEU A 96 14.05 -0.90 -0.03
N TYR A 97 13.65 -1.50 -1.15
CA TYR A 97 12.98 -2.81 -1.16
C TYR A 97 13.87 -3.91 -0.57
N ILE A 98 15.13 -3.99 -1.00
CA ILE A 98 16.07 -5.01 -0.52
C ILE A 98 16.48 -4.72 0.92
N LEU A 99 16.86 -3.47 1.23
CA LEU A 99 17.32 -3.08 2.57
C LEU A 99 16.23 -3.33 3.62
N TRP A 100 15.03 -2.77 3.41
CA TRP A 100 13.95 -2.98 4.37
C TRP A 100 13.37 -4.38 4.32
N GLY A 101 13.43 -5.07 3.18
CA GLY A 101 13.12 -6.49 3.11
C GLY A 101 14.01 -7.31 4.05
N PHE A 102 15.32 -7.04 4.03
CA PHE A 102 16.29 -7.71 4.90
C PHE A 102 16.08 -7.35 6.38
N ILE A 103 15.89 -6.06 6.68
CA ILE A 103 15.60 -5.60 8.06
C ILE A 103 14.30 -6.25 8.57
N GLN A 104 13.23 -6.24 7.77
CA GLN A 104 11.95 -6.87 8.12
C GLN A 104 12.15 -8.36 8.40
N TRP A 105 12.84 -9.09 7.52
CA TRP A 105 13.10 -10.51 7.69
C TRP A 105 13.84 -10.79 9.01
N TRP A 106 14.96 -10.10 9.25
CA TRP A 106 15.74 -10.30 10.47
C TRP A 106 14.96 -9.94 11.74
N SER A 107 14.29 -8.79 11.74
CA SER A 107 13.50 -8.35 12.91
C SER A 107 12.33 -9.27 13.19
N ILE A 108 11.59 -9.71 12.16
CA ILE A 108 10.42 -10.57 12.32
C ILE A 108 10.83 -11.96 12.78
N VAL A 109 11.90 -12.53 12.23
CA VAL A 109 12.45 -13.80 12.71
C VAL A 109 12.80 -13.68 14.20
N GLY A 110 13.60 -12.67 14.58
CA GLY A 110 13.99 -12.46 15.98
C GLY A 110 12.80 -12.22 16.93
N ILE A 111 11.79 -11.46 16.52
CA ILE A 111 10.55 -11.29 17.31
C ILE A 111 9.85 -12.65 17.47
N SER A 112 9.70 -13.39 16.36
CA SER A 112 8.95 -14.64 16.36
C SER A 112 9.64 -15.78 17.12
N THR A 113 10.98 -15.79 17.20
CA THR A 113 11.74 -16.82 17.92
C THR A 113 12.00 -16.46 19.36
N GLU A 114 12.43 -15.22 19.63
CA GLU A 114 12.92 -14.82 20.97
C GLU A 114 11.84 -14.21 21.86
N ILE A 115 10.79 -13.62 21.27
CA ILE A 115 9.81 -12.82 22.02
C ILE A 115 8.44 -13.50 22.08
N THR A 116 7.88 -13.82 20.91
CA THR A 116 6.48 -14.29 20.82
C THR A 116 6.39 -15.81 20.68
N GLY A 117 7.44 -16.48 20.24
CA GLY A 117 7.43 -17.93 19.93
C GLY A 117 6.50 -18.34 18.79
N GLN A 118 5.81 -17.38 18.17
CA GLN A 118 4.78 -17.58 17.15
C GLN A 118 4.77 -16.42 16.15
N ARG A 119 4.32 -16.71 14.93
CA ARG A 119 4.17 -15.74 13.83
C ARG A 119 2.72 -15.28 13.70
N ILE A 120 2.52 -14.00 13.41
CA ILE A 120 1.19 -13.44 13.14
C ILE A 120 0.59 -13.92 11.82
N SER A 121 1.42 -14.39 10.88
CA SER A 121 0.98 -14.81 9.56
C SER A 121 1.67 -16.09 9.17
N GLN A 122 0.91 -17.01 8.59
CA GLN A 122 1.42 -18.24 7.99
C GLN A 122 1.57 -18.14 6.47
N ASN A 123 1.26 -16.99 5.86
CA ASN A 123 1.46 -16.78 4.43
C ASN A 123 2.94 -16.86 4.04
N LEU A 124 3.21 -17.52 2.91
CA LEU A 124 4.53 -17.58 2.29
C LEU A 124 5.00 -16.16 1.93
N ASN A 125 5.97 -15.64 2.67
CA ASN A 125 6.47 -14.27 2.53
C ASN A 125 7.95 -14.20 2.90
N ALA A 126 8.74 -13.39 2.19
CA ALA A 126 10.16 -13.19 2.43
C ALA A 126 10.48 -12.80 3.88
N ALA A 127 9.57 -12.07 4.54
CA ALA A 127 9.73 -11.67 5.95
C ALA A 127 9.77 -12.85 6.94
N TYR A 128 9.26 -14.03 6.55
CA TYR A 128 9.21 -15.24 7.38
C TYR A 128 10.13 -16.36 6.87
N ALA A 129 11.03 -16.04 5.92
CA ALA A 129 11.93 -17.03 5.33
C ALA A 129 12.80 -17.71 6.40
N GLY A 130 13.06 -19.01 6.24
CA GLY A 130 13.93 -19.77 7.14
C GLY A 130 15.42 -19.69 6.80
N SER A 131 15.76 -19.22 5.59
CA SER A 131 17.14 -19.13 5.12
C SER A 131 17.36 -17.92 4.20
N LEU A 132 18.63 -17.53 4.02
CA LEU A 132 18.99 -16.45 3.10
C LEU A 132 18.59 -16.76 1.65
N LEU A 133 18.77 -18.01 1.21
CA LEU A 133 18.40 -18.42 -0.15
C LEU A 133 16.88 -18.31 -0.38
N GLU A 134 16.08 -18.75 0.60
CA GLU A 134 14.63 -18.60 0.56
C GLU A 134 14.22 -17.13 0.57
N PHE A 135 14.82 -16.30 1.43
CA PHE A 135 14.60 -14.87 1.46
C PHE A 135 14.84 -14.23 0.10
N LEU A 136 15.97 -14.54 -0.55
CA LEU A 136 16.32 -14.01 -1.87
C LEU A 136 15.32 -14.47 -2.94
N LYS A 137 14.95 -15.75 -2.95
CA LYS A 137 13.96 -16.32 -3.88
C LYS A 137 12.60 -15.63 -3.75
N LEU A 138 12.08 -15.51 -2.52
CA LEU A 138 10.79 -14.88 -2.25
C LEU A 138 10.82 -13.38 -2.56
N THR A 139 11.92 -12.70 -2.22
CA THR A 139 12.13 -11.28 -2.54
C THR A 139 12.12 -11.04 -4.04
N PHE A 140 12.76 -11.91 -4.82
CA PHE A 140 12.79 -11.81 -6.28
C PHE A 140 11.41 -12.05 -6.90
N LEU A 141 10.62 -12.99 -6.37
CA LEU A 141 9.24 -13.25 -6.77
C LEU A 141 8.24 -12.18 -6.28
N ALA A 142 8.72 -11.06 -5.74
CA ALA A 142 7.90 -10.01 -5.13
C ALA A 142 6.96 -10.55 -4.03
N MET A 143 7.30 -11.68 -3.39
CA MET A 143 6.57 -12.28 -2.28
C MET A 143 7.02 -11.66 -0.96
N SER A 144 7.01 -10.34 -0.88
CA SER A 144 7.40 -9.57 0.30
C SER A 144 6.30 -8.60 0.65
N THR A 145 6.09 -8.30 1.93
CA THR A 145 5.17 -7.24 2.36
C THR A 145 5.47 -5.90 1.66
N SER A 146 6.75 -5.68 1.31
CA SER A 146 7.21 -4.46 0.65
C SER A 146 7.10 -4.46 -0.88
N TRP A 147 6.42 -5.44 -1.49
CA TRP A 147 6.33 -5.64 -2.95
C TRP A 147 5.90 -4.42 -3.78
N TYR A 148 5.16 -3.47 -3.23
CA TYR A 148 4.79 -2.25 -3.96
C TYR A 148 6.00 -1.43 -4.43
N LEU A 149 7.13 -1.45 -3.70
CA LEU A 149 8.36 -0.77 -4.14
C LEU A 149 8.96 -1.47 -5.37
N TYR A 150 8.96 -2.80 -5.38
CA TYR A 150 9.37 -3.61 -6.52
C TYR A 150 8.48 -3.34 -7.74
N GLY A 151 7.15 -3.43 -7.55
CA GLY A 151 6.17 -3.14 -8.59
C GLY A 151 6.33 -1.72 -9.15
N LEU A 152 6.50 -0.71 -8.29
CA LEU A 152 6.67 0.67 -8.71
C LEU A 152 7.94 0.88 -9.56
N ALA A 153 9.04 0.24 -9.19
CA ALA A 153 10.28 0.29 -9.96
C ALA A 153 10.10 -0.35 -11.35
N LEU A 154 9.46 -1.53 -11.40
CA LEU A 154 9.19 -2.26 -12.63
C LEU A 154 8.21 -1.51 -13.54
N TYR A 155 7.09 -1.04 -13.00
CA TYR A 155 6.09 -0.32 -13.77
C TYR A 155 6.64 0.96 -14.36
N PHE A 156 7.44 1.69 -13.57
CA PHE A 156 8.12 2.89 -14.03
C PHE A 156 9.07 2.56 -15.19
N LEU A 157 9.85 1.47 -15.08
CA LEU A 157 10.76 1.02 -16.12
C LEU A 157 10.00 0.68 -17.41
N CYS A 158 8.98 -0.18 -17.32
CA CYS A 158 8.14 -0.57 -18.46
C CYS A 158 7.46 0.65 -19.11
N ALA A 159 6.84 1.53 -18.32
CA ALA A 159 6.21 2.74 -18.83
C ALA A 159 7.21 3.67 -19.52
N LYS A 160 8.45 3.76 -19.04
CA LYS A 160 9.48 4.60 -19.66
C LYS A 160 10.03 4.01 -20.96
N ILE A 161 10.23 2.69 -21.02
CA ILE A 161 10.68 1.99 -22.24
C ILE A 161 9.61 2.10 -23.32
N PHE A 162 8.37 1.77 -22.99
CA PHE A 162 7.26 1.66 -23.94
C PHE A 162 6.38 2.90 -24.01
N LYS A 163 6.90 4.07 -23.65
CA LYS A 163 6.11 5.32 -23.61
C LYS A 163 5.48 5.70 -24.95
N GLN A 164 6.11 5.31 -26.06
CA GLN A 164 5.59 5.55 -27.41
C GLN A 164 4.47 4.58 -27.76
N GLN A 165 4.50 3.35 -27.24
CA GLN A 165 3.49 2.31 -27.43
C GLN A 165 2.52 2.24 -26.24
N LYS A 166 2.17 3.38 -25.63
CA LYS A 166 1.35 3.43 -24.41
C LYS A 166 0.03 2.67 -24.51
N VAL A 167 -0.60 2.65 -25.68
CA VAL A 167 -1.86 1.90 -25.92
C VAL A 167 -1.62 0.39 -25.91
N ALA A 168 -0.59 -0.09 -26.61
CA ALA A 168 -0.23 -1.51 -26.58
C ALA A 168 0.15 -1.95 -25.15
N LEU A 169 0.87 -1.11 -24.42
CA LEU A 169 1.21 -1.36 -23.02
C LEU A 169 -0.04 -1.43 -22.12
N LEU A 170 -1.05 -0.61 -22.39
CA LEU A 170 -2.34 -0.65 -21.70
C LEU A 170 -3.09 -1.97 -21.98
N VAL A 171 -3.12 -2.42 -23.24
CA VAL A 171 -3.73 -3.71 -23.62
C VAL A 171 -3.04 -4.86 -22.89
N VAL A 172 -1.71 -4.87 -22.87
CA VAL A 172 -0.93 -5.87 -22.11
C VAL A 172 -1.25 -5.81 -20.62
N ALA A 173 -1.37 -4.62 -20.04
CA ALA A 173 -1.72 -4.47 -18.62
C ALA A 173 -3.15 -4.96 -18.29
N ILE A 174 -4.11 -4.79 -19.21
CA ILE A 174 -5.46 -5.35 -19.08
C ILE A 174 -5.40 -6.89 -19.13
N ALA A 175 -4.66 -7.46 -20.09
CA ALA A 175 -4.49 -8.91 -20.18
C ALA A 175 -3.83 -9.48 -18.91
N LEU A 176 -2.75 -8.87 -18.43
CA LEU A 176 -2.08 -9.23 -17.18
C LEU A 176 -3.01 -9.13 -15.96
N ASN A 177 -3.91 -8.14 -15.95
CA ASN A 177 -4.90 -8.02 -14.89
C ASN A 177 -5.86 -9.22 -14.87
N TYR A 178 -6.44 -9.60 -16.01
CA TYR A 178 -7.31 -10.77 -16.09
C TYR A 178 -6.57 -12.06 -15.74
N LEU A 179 -5.36 -12.28 -16.27
CA LEU A 179 -4.54 -13.45 -15.92
C LEU A 179 -4.25 -13.53 -14.41
N ALA A 180 -4.11 -12.39 -13.74
CA ALA A 180 -3.92 -12.33 -12.30
C ALA A 180 -5.22 -12.57 -11.51
N VAL A 181 -6.37 -12.06 -11.97
CA VAL A 181 -7.67 -12.26 -11.33
C VAL A 181 -8.08 -13.74 -11.42
N GLU A 182 -7.87 -14.36 -12.58
CA GLU A 182 -8.09 -15.80 -12.84
C GLU A 182 -7.05 -16.71 -12.15
N LYS A 183 -6.08 -16.14 -11.42
CA LYS A 183 -5.02 -16.88 -10.72
C LYS A 183 -4.19 -17.79 -11.63
N ILE A 184 -4.11 -17.47 -12.93
CA ILE A 184 -3.23 -18.17 -13.89
C ILE A 184 -1.76 -17.88 -13.58
N ILE A 185 -1.47 -16.66 -13.13
CA ILE A 185 -0.13 -16.26 -12.71
C ILE A 185 0.16 -16.89 -11.34
N PRO A 186 1.22 -17.72 -11.22
CA PRO A 186 1.52 -18.41 -9.97
C PRO A 186 2.07 -17.42 -8.93
N PHE A 187 1.85 -17.77 -7.66
CA PHE A 187 2.23 -17.02 -6.46
C PHE A 187 1.53 -15.65 -6.33
N TRP A 188 1.21 -15.27 -5.10
CA TRP A 188 0.49 -14.02 -4.84
C TRP A 188 1.30 -12.76 -5.20
N GLY A 189 2.65 -12.84 -5.17
CA GLY A 189 3.55 -11.72 -5.47
C GLY A 189 3.50 -11.31 -6.95
N PRO A 190 3.88 -12.18 -7.90
CA PRO A 190 3.78 -11.90 -9.33
C PRO A 190 2.34 -11.64 -9.77
N GLN A 191 1.36 -12.36 -9.21
CA GLN A 191 -0.05 -12.09 -9.42
C GLN A 191 -0.41 -10.63 -9.06
N SER A 192 0.01 -10.13 -7.90
CA SER A 192 -0.23 -8.74 -7.50
C SER A 192 0.48 -7.76 -8.44
N VAL A 193 1.74 -8.02 -8.79
CA VAL A 193 2.51 -7.16 -9.72
C VAL A 193 1.84 -7.08 -11.10
N ALA A 194 1.31 -8.19 -11.61
CA ALA A 194 0.57 -8.19 -12.86
C ALA A 194 -0.78 -7.46 -12.74
N GLN A 195 -1.52 -7.73 -11.66
CA GLN A 195 -2.85 -7.17 -11.43
C GLN A 195 -2.86 -5.64 -11.41
N TYR A 196 -1.90 -5.02 -10.74
CA TYR A 196 -1.96 -3.59 -10.46
C TYR A 196 -1.22 -2.70 -11.47
N PHE A 197 -0.53 -3.28 -12.44
CA PHE A 197 0.21 -2.52 -13.45
C PHE A 197 -0.69 -1.54 -14.22
N LEU A 198 -1.92 -1.95 -14.55
CA LEU A 198 -2.94 -1.14 -15.22
C LEU A 198 -3.16 0.22 -14.54
N TYR A 199 -3.34 0.24 -13.21
CA TYR A 199 -3.67 1.47 -12.49
C TYR A 199 -2.51 2.47 -12.48
N PHE A 200 -1.28 1.97 -12.45
CA PHE A 200 -0.10 2.83 -12.61
C PHE A 200 -0.08 3.48 -14.00
N LEU A 201 -0.37 2.74 -15.06
CA LEU A 201 -0.43 3.28 -16.43
C LEU A 201 -1.55 4.32 -16.59
N LEU A 202 -2.72 4.07 -16.02
CA LEU A 202 -3.83 5.03 -16.00
C LEU A 202 -3.40 6.34 -15.33
N GLY A 203 -2.68 6.28 -14.21
CA GLY A 203 -2.10 7.46 -13.59
C GLY A 203 -1.02 8.14 -14.43
N ALA A 204 -0.13 7.35 -15.04
CA ALA A 204 1.02 7.86 -15.78
C ALA A 204 0.65 8.56 -17.10
N PHE A 205 -0.29 7.99 -17.86
CA PHE A 205 -0.59 8.43 -19.22
C PHE A 205 -2.01 8.98 -19.42
N TRP A 206 -2.97 8.61 -18.56
CA TRP A 206 -4.38 9.02 -18.66
C TRP A 206 -4.88 9.80 -17.43
N SER A 207 -3.97 10.36 -16.63
CA SER A 207 -4.34 11.13 -15.44
C SER A 207 -5.31 12.28 -15.71
N PRO A 208 -5.17 13.12 -16.76
CA PRO A 208 -6.13 14.20 -17.01
C PRO A 208 -7.56 13.70 -17.25
N MET A 209 -7.69 12.59 -17.99
CA MET A 209 -8.98 11.95 -18.23
C MET A 209 -9.57 11.40 -16.94
N MET A 210 -8.76 10.70 -16.14
CA MET A 210 -9.19 10.12 -14.87
C MET A 210 -9.59 11.18 -13.85
N LEU A 211 -8.86 12.29 -13.78
CA LEU A 211 -9.19 13.43 -12.93
C LEU A 211 -10.48 14.11 -13.40
N ARG A 212 -10.71 14.29 -14.71
CA ARG A 212 -11.98 14.83 -15.23
C ARG A 212 -13.15 13.91 -14.90
N LEU A 213 -13.00 12.59 -15.08
CA LEU A 213 -14.02 11.59 -14.78
C LEU A 213 -14.36 11.51 -13.28
N SER A 214 -13.42 11.91 -12.41
CA SER A 214 -13.64 11.94 -10.95
C SER A 214 -14.51 13.12 -10.49
N GLU A 215 -14.76 14.11 -11.34
CA GLU A 215 -15.54 15.29 -10.94
C GLU A 215 -17.05 14.99 -10.92
N TRP A 216 -17.78 15.58 -9.97
CA TRP A 216 -19.25 15.48 -9.91
C TRP A 216 -19.89 16.38 -10.96
N ARG A 217 -19.88 15.90 -12.20
CA ARG A 217 -20.51 16.55 -13.35
C ARG A 217 -21.54 15.61 -13.97
N ARG A 218 -22.62 16.18 -14.52
CA ARG A 218 -23.65 15.40 -15.22
C ARG A 218 -23.08 14.54 -16.36
N GLU A 219 -22.04 15.04 -17.05
CA GLU A 219 -21.33 14.32 -18.12
C GLU A 219 -20.67 13.01 -17.65
N ASN A 220 -20.35 12.89 -16.36
CA ASN A 220 -19.69 11.71 -15.81
C ASN A 220 -20.68 10.64 -15.32
N ILE A 221 -21.98 10.94 -15.22
CA ILE A 221 -22.98 9.97 -14.73
C ILE A 221 -23.01 8.72 -15.60
N VAL A 222 -22.97 8.88 -16.93
CA VAL A 222 -23.02 7.76 -17.88
C VAL A 222 -21.77 6.87 -17.76
N PRO A 223 -20.53 7.39 -17.82
CA PRO A 223 -19.33 6.59 -17.56
C PRO A 223 -19.34 5.84 -16.23
N TRP A 224 -19.80 6.49 -15.16
CA TRP A 224 -19.92 5.86 -13.83
C TRP A 224 -20.94 4.73 -13.81
N ALA A 225 -22.11 4.93 -14.44
CA ALA A 225 -23.13 3.90 -14.57
C ALA A 225 -22.64 2.70 -15.39
N ILE A 226 -21.91 2.94 -16.50
CA ILE A 226 -21.31 1.89 -17.32
C ILE A 226 -20.29 1.09 -16.51
N LEU A 227 -19.38 1.77 -15.81
CA LEU A 227 -18.40 1.10 -14.94
C LEU A 227 -19.08 0.29 -13.84
N ALA A 228 -20.16 0.80 -13.25
CA ALA A 228 -20.94 0.11 -12.22
C ALA A 228 -21.63 -1.14 -12.78
N ALA A 229 -22.25 -1.03 -13.96
CA ALA A 229 -22.87 -2.17 -14.64
C ALA A 229 -21.85 -3.26 -14.99
N LEU A 230 -20.69 -2.88 -15.55
CA LEU A 230 -19.61 -3.81 -15.87
C LEU A 230 -19.00 -4.45 -14.61
N SER A 231 -18.89 -3.67 -13.53
CA SER A 231 -18.50 -4.19 -12.22
C SER A 231 -19.50 -5.23 -11.71
N GLY A 232 -20.80 -4.94 -11.79
CA GLY A 232 -21.85 -5.89 -11.41
C GLY A 232 -21.81 -7.18 -12.25
N LEU A 233 -21.58 -7.05 -13.55
CA LEU A 233 -21.42 -8.19 -14.45
C LEU A 233 -20.22 -9.07 -14.05
N HIS A 234 -19.08 -8.46 -13.74
CA HIS A 234 -17.92 -9.20 -13.22
C HIS A 234 -18.21 -9.96 -11.93
N VAL A 235 -18.95 -9.34 -11.00
CA VAL A 235 -19.35 -10.01 -9.74
C VAL A 235 -20.26 -11.20 -10.04
N ILE A 236 -21.20 -11.08 -10.98
CA ILE A 236 -22.08 -12.18 -11.41
C ILE A 236 -21.27 -13.35 -11.99
N PHE A 237 -20.21 -13.05 -12.74
CA PHE A 237 -19.29 -14.07 -13.30
C PHE A 237 -18.24 -14.58 -12.31
N GLY A 238 -18.29 -14.20 -11.03
CA GLY A 238 -17.35 -14.67 -10.00
C GLY A 238 -15.96 -14.03 -10.04
N LEU A 239 -15.82 -12.86 -10.68
CA LEU A 239 -14.57 -12.10 -10.71
C LEU A 239 -14.47 -11.17 -9.48
N ASP A 240 -14.03 -11.73 -8.35
CA ASP A 240 -13.96 -11.05 -7.04
C ASP A 240 -13.17 -9.72 -7.03
N LYS A 241 -12.21 -9.55 -7.97
CA LYS A 241 -11.35 -8.36 -8.07
C LYS A 241 -11.50 -7.66 -9.41
N SER A 242 -12.74 -7.30 -9.74
CA SER A 242 -13.07 -6.58 -10.98
C SER A 242 -12.21 -5.34 -11.20
N LEU A 243 -11.63 -5.24 -12.41
CA LEU A 243 -10.89 -4.05 -12.82
C LEU A 243 -11.77 -2.80 -12.86
N PHE A 244 -13.06 -2.94 -13.21
CA PHE A 244 -14.01 -1.84 -13.25
C PHE A 244 -14.35 -1.33 -11.85
N LEU A 245 -14.50 -2.26 -10.88
CA LEU A 245 -14.67 -1.91 -9.47
C LEU A 245 -13.48 -1.11 -8.94
N CYS A 246 -12.26 -1.54 -9.29
CA CYS A 246 -11.05 -0.84 -8.89
C CYS A 246 -10.99 0.56 -9.54
N ILE A 247 -11.37 0.72 -10.81
CA ILE A 247 -11.43 2.03 -11.47
C ILE A 247 -12.46 2.94 -10.77
N LEU A 248 -13.66 2.43 -10.45
CA LEU A 248 -14.66 3.15 -9.67
C LEU A 248 -14.13 3.57 -8.30
N ALA A 249 -13.45 2.65 -7.60
CA ALA A 249 -12.85 2.93 -6.31
C ALA A 249 -11.78 4.02 -6.41
N VAL A 250 -10.92 3.98 -7.43
CA VAL A 250 -9.93 5.03 -7.70
C VAL A 250 -10.62 6.38 -7.96
N LEU A 251 -11.60 6.41 -8.86
CA LEU A 251 -12.37 7.61 -9.18
C LEU A 251 -13.02 8.18 -7.92
N GLY A 252 -13.79 7.38 -7.19
CA GLY A 252 -14.46 7.78 -5.95
C GLY A 252 -13.50 8.25 -4.87
N SER A 253 -12.31 7.64 -4.77
CA SER A 253 -11.30 8.05 -3.80
C SER A 253 -10.70 9.41 -4.11
N VAL A 254 -10.36 9.66 -5.39
CA VAL A 254 -9.86 10.98 -5.84
C VAL A 254 -10.93 12.03 -5.56
N ALA A 255 -12.16 11.72 -5.97
CA ALA A 255 -13.31 12.56 -5.86
C ALA A 255 -13.58 12.92 -4.38
N ALA A 256 -13.64 11.92 -3.49
CA ALA A 256 -13.82 12.09 -2.06
C ALA A 256 -12.67 12.89 -1.42
N CYS A 257 -11.42 12.63 -1.79
CA CYS A 257 -10.27 13.36 -1.24
C CYS A 257 -10.26 14.83 -1.68
N ARG A 258 -10.68 15.15 -2.91
CA ARG A 258 -10.86 16.53 -3.38
C ARG A 258 -11.96 17.23 -2.58
N TRP A 259 -13.11 16.58 -2.42
CA TRP A 259 -14.22 17.11 -1.62
C TRP A 259 -13.81 17.35 -0.16
N LEU A 260 -13.14 16.38 0.47
CA LEU A 260 -12.67 16.50 1.86
C LEU A 260 -11.69 17.65 2.04
N ASN A 261 -10.74 17.85 1.12
CA ASN A 261 -9.79 18.97 1.22
C ASN A 261 -10.42 20.34 0.93
N ALA A 262 -11.52 20.38 0.17
CA ALA A 262 -12.26 21.61 -0.08
C ALA A 262 -13.10 22.04 1.14
N HIS A 263 -13.61 21.09 1.93
CA HIS A 263 -14.52 21.38 3.05
C HIS A 263 -13.85 21.28 4.42
N PHE A 264 -12.76 20.51 4.56
CA PHE A 264 -12.11 20.23 5.83
C PHE A 264 -10.59 20.41 5.77
N LYS A 265 -10.01 20.78 6.91
CA LYS A 265 -8.54 20.82 7.08
C LYS A 265 -8.01 19.42 7.34
N MET A 266 -7.66 18.69 6.26
CA MET A 266 -7.11 17.33 6.34
C MET A 266 -5.63 17.29 6.78
N SER A 267 -5.22 18.11 7.74
CA SER A 267 -3.81 18.31 8.14
C SER A 267 -3.12 17.02 8.55
N TYR A 268 -3.80 16.16 9.32
CA TYR A 268 -3.29 14.87 9.76
C TYR A 268 -3.06 13.91 8.59
N LEU A 269 -4.08 13.63 7.76
CA LEU A 269 -3.92 12.76 6.59
C LEU A 269 -2.89 13.30 5.60
N ASN A 270 -2.83 14.62 5.44
CA ASN A 270 -1.79 15.27 4.63
C ASN A 270 -0.38 15.05 5.20
N TRP A 271 -0.23 15.09 6.53
CA TRP A 271 1.03 14.77 7.19
C TRP A 271 1.40 13.29 7.05
N VAL A 272 0.45 12.37 7.25
CA VAL A 272 0.66 10.93 7.02
C VAL A 272 1.05 10.69 5.56
N GLY A 273 0.38 11.35 4.61
CA GLY A 273 0.66 11.28 3.17
C GLY A 273 2.07 11.73 2.76
N ARG A 274 2.66 12.67 3.49
CA ARG A 274 4.06 13.08 3.29
C ARG A 274 5.04 12.06 3.87
N ASN A 275 4.61 11.32 4.88
CA ASN A 275 5.39 10.35 5.65
C ASN A 275 5.04 8.89 5.30
N THR A 276 4.51 8.64 4.11
CA THR A 276 4.04 7.30 3.72
C THR A 276 5.15 6.27 3.66
N LEU A 277 6.38 6.66 3.26
CA LEU A 277 7.46 5.71 3.00
C LEU A 277 7.90 5.01 4.28
N GLN A 278 8.15 5.76 5.34
CA GLN A 278 8.59 5.20 6.63
C GLN A 278 7.51 4.33 7.27
N ILE A 279 6.24 4.72 7.18
CA ILE A 279 5.13 3.90 7.67
C ILE A 279 5.10 2.60 6.85
N TYR A 280 5.19 2.70 5.53
CA TYR A 280 5.15 1.54 4.64
C TYR A 280 6.24 0.51 4.91
N VAL A 281 7.48 0.92 5.15
CA VAL A 281 8.58 -0.05 5.34
C VAL A 281 8.73 -0.55 6.78
N ILE A 282 8.20 0.16 7.79
CA ILE A 282 8.40 -0.20 9.20
C ILE A 282 7.19 -0.89 9.81
N HIS A 283 5.96 -0.54 9.40
CA HIS A 283 4.73 -0.96 10.10
C HIS A 283 4.64 -2.46 10.34
N ARG A 284 5.13 -3.29 9.41
CA ARG A 284 5.04 -4.75 9.53
C ARG A 284 5.82 -5.31 10.72
N ILE A 285 6.98 -4.72 11.03
CA ILE A 285 7.80 -5.11 12.19
C ILE A 285 7.03 -4.82 13.47
N PHE A 286 6.40 -3.64 13.55
CA PHE A 286 5.60 -3.26 14.71
C PHE A 286 4.30 -4.04 14.84
N ILE A 287 3.66 -4.40 13.73
CA ILE A 287 2.49 -5.29 13.76
C ILE A 287 2.89 -6.66 14.30
N GLU A 288 4.03 -7.22 13.86
CA GLU A 288 4.52 -8.48 14.40
C GLU A 288 4.77 -8.37 15.90
N PHE A 289 5.46 -7.31 16.34
CA PHE A 289 5.78 -7.11 17.74
C PHE A 289 4.55 -6.82 18.62
N PHE A 290 3.86 -5.70 18.40
CA PHE A 290 2.74 -5.27 19.24
C PHE A 290 1.50 -6.13 19.03
N GLY A 291 1.21 -6.50 17.77
CA GLY A 291 0.05 -7.30 17.43
C GLY A 291 0.12 -8.68 18.06
N MET A 292 1.23 -9.42 17.88
CA MET A 292 1.36 -10.75 18.48
C MET A 292 1.47 -10.70 19.99
N SER A 293 2.24 -9.76 20.53
CA SER A 293 2.38 -9.65 22.00
C SER A 293 1.02 -9.40 22.66
N ALA A 294 0.19 -8.52 22.09
CA ALA A 294 -1.16 -8.27 22.60
C ALA A 294 -2.08 -9.50 22.49
N ILE A 295 -2.03 -10.22 21.36
CA ILE A 295 -2.82 -11.45 21.15
C ILE A 295 -2.43 -12.53 22.16
N LEU A 296 -1.13 -12.80 22.29
CA LEU A 296 -0.60 -13.82 23.21
C LEU A 296 -0.87 -13.46 24.66
N PHE A 297 -0.75 -12.19 25.04
CA PHE A 297 -1.10 -11.72 26.36
C PHE A 297 -2.58 -11.97 26.67
N ALA A 298 -3.47 -11.60 25.75
CA ALA A 298 -4.91 -11.82 25.92
C ALA A 298 -5.27 -13.31 26.02
N GLN A 299 -4.62 -14.17 25.23
CA GLN A 299 -4.79 -15.62 25.31
C GLN A 299 -4.29 -16.19 26.64
N ARG A 300 -3.06 -15.83 27.06
CA ARG A 300 -2.44 -16.34 28.29
C ARG A 300 -3.24 -16.01 29.55
N HIS A 301 -3.90 -14.86 29.55
CA HIS A 301 -4.71 -14.40 30.68
C HIS A 301 -6.21 -14.68 30.51
N HIS A 302 -6.61 -15.49 29.52
CA HIS A 302 -8.01 -15.84 29.25
C HIS A 302 -8.93 -14.61 29.10
N LEU A 303 -8.38 -13.48 28.62
CA LEU A 303 -9.13 -12.22 28.53
C LEU A 303 -10.23 -12.30 27.48
N PHE A 304 -10.04 -13.10 26.43
CA PHE A 304 -11.08 -13.31 25.42
C PHE A 304 -12.31 -14.05 25.94
N GLU A 305 -12.21 -14.72 27.10
CA GLU A 305 -13.35 -15.35 27.77
C GLU A 305 -14.22 -14.32 28.51
N GLN A 306 -13.70 -13.12 28.76
CA GLN A 306 -14.43 -12.03 29.41
C GLN A 306 -15.16 -11.19 28.36
N ALA A 307 -16.50 -11.23 28.39
CA ALA A 307 -17.33 -10.56 27.39
C ALA A 307 -17.02 -9.06 27.19
N TRP A 308 -16.76 -8.33 28.27
CA TRP A 308 -16.42 -6.91 28.20
C TRP A 308 -15.10 -6.68 27.44
N PHE A 309 -14.09 -7.53 27.66
CA PHE A 309 -12.81 -7.43 26.99
C PHE A 309 -12.93 -7.87 25.53
N SER A 310 -13.69 -8.93 25.23
CA SER A 310 -13.91 -9.36 23.83
C SER A 310 -14.55 -8.25 23.00
N ILE A 311 -15.55 -7.55 23.54
CA ILE A 311 -16.19 -6.41 22.85
C ILE A 311 -15.19 -5.28 22.67
N LEU A 312 -14.43 -4.92 23.71
CA LEU A 312 -13.41 -3.87 23.64
C LEU A 312 -12.35 -4.20 22.58
N TRP A 313 -11.85 -5.44 22.57
CA TRP A 313 -10.91 -5.93 21.59
C TRP A 313 -11.49 -5.85 20.17
N ALA A 314 -12.70 -6.36 19.98
CA ALA A 314 -13.37 -6.35 18.68
C ALA A 314 -13.55 -4.93 18.12
N CYS A 315 -13.89 -3.97 18.96
CA CYS A 315 -14.10 -2.59 18.54
C CYS A 315 -12.79 -1.83 18.28
N PHE A 316 -11.79 -1.99 19.15
CA PHE A 316 -10.66 -1.05 19.23
C PHE A 316 -9.30 -1.63 18.82
N TYR A 317 -9.12 -2.96 18.79
CA TYR A 317 -7.83 -3.55 18.45
C TYR A 317 -7.29 -3.08 17.09
N PRO A 318 -8.06 -3.10 15.98
CA PRO A 318 -7.56 -2.66 14.69
C PRO A 318 -7.12 -1.18 14.70
N LEU A 319 -7.90 -0.31 15.34
CA LEU A 319 -7.60 1.12 15.43
C LEU A 319 -6.36 1.38 16.29
N ALA A 320 -6.25 0.72 17.45
CA ALA A 320 -5.14 0.87 18.36
C ALA A 320 -3.82 0.43 17.72
N ILE A 321 -3.80 -0.75 17.09
CA ILE A 321 -2.59 -1.27 16.43
C ILE A 321 -2.20 -0.42 15.23
N VAL A 322 -3.16 0.04 14.41
CA VAL A 322 -2.86 0.97 13.29
C VAL A 322 -2.25 2.26 13.80
N GLY A 323 -2.82 2.85 14.86
CA GLY A 323 -2.33 4.07 15.49
C GLY A 323 -0.91 3.90 16.03
N ILE A 324 -0.69 2.90 16.89
CA ILE A 324 0.61 2.62 17.51
C ILE A 324 1.66 2.32 16.44
N CYS A 325 1.40 1.41 15.50
CA CYS A 325 2.36 1.04 14.47
C CYS A 325 2.72 2.22 13.57
N SER A 326 1.74 3.07 13.21
CA SER A 326 1.99 4.24 12.38
C SER A 326 2.80 5.30 13.12
N LEU A 327 2.46 5.59 14.37
CA LEU A 327 3.18 6.55 15.20
C LEU A 327 4.61 6.10 15.50
N CYS A 328 4.80 4.83 15.92
CA CYS A 328 6.12 4.26 16.16
C CYS A 328 6.98 4.24 14.89
N SER A 329 6.39 3.95 13.72
CA SER A 329 7.12 4.01 12.44
C SER A 329 7.65 5.42 12.16
N VAL A 330 6.85 6.45 12.42
CA VAL A 330 7.30 7.84 12.23
C VAL A 330 8.30 8.24 13.31
N ALA A 331 8.11 7.84 14.57
CA ALA A 331 9.05 8.13 15.65
C ALA A 331 10.44 7.53 15.37
N VAL A 332 10.51 6.25 14.97
CA VAL A 332 11.76 5.60 14.55
C VAL A 332 12.40 6.37 13.41
N TRP A 333 11.62 6.76 12.40
CA TRP A 333 12.15 7.56 11.30
C TRP A 333 12.71 8.92 11.78
N GLN A 334 12.03 9.64 12.69
CA GLN A 334 12.51 10.93 13.18
C GLN A 334 13.85 10.83 13.93
N VAL A 335 14.05 9.72 14.67
CA VAL A 335 15.28 9.46 15.43
C VAL A 335 16.40 8.98 14.50
N THR A 336 16.09 8.07 13.59
CA THR A 336 17.08 7.41 12.73
C THR A 336 17.45 8.19 11.48
N ASN A 337 16.58 9.07 10.96
CA ASN A 337 16.83 9.83 9.73
C ASN A 337 17.78 11.02 9.93
N ARG A 338 18.93 10.77 10.57
CA ARG A 338 19.99 11.74 10.87
C ARG A 338 21.35 11.14 10.50
N GLY A 339 22.29 11.97 10.06
CA GLY A 339 23.66 11.53 9.74
C GLY A 339 23.67 10.35 8.75
N LEU A 340 24.29 9.24 9.16
CA LEU A 340 24.36 7.99 8.39
C LEU A 340 23.00 7.28 8.27
N GLY A 341 22.11 7.42 9.24
CA GLY A 341 20.81 6.75 9.23
C GLY A 341 19.83 7.29 8.18
N GLN A 342 20.16 8.41 7.52
CA GLN A 342 19.49 8.83 6.28
C GLN A 342 19.57 7.76 5.18
N SER A 343 20.61 6.91 5.20
CA SER A 343 20.74 5.77 4.29
C SER A 343 19.61 4.76 4.43
N LEU A 344 18.95 4.67 5.59
CA LEU A 344 17.80 3.79 5.76
C LEU A 344 16.62 4.18 4.87
N PHE A 345 16.51 5.45 4.44
CA PHE A 345 15.35 5.93 3.69
C PHE A 345 15.68 6.50 2.32
N VAL A 346 16.97 6.67 2.01
CA VAL A 346 17.45 7.18 0.72
C VAL A 346 18.79 6.55 0.37
N PHE A 347 18.98 6.17 -0.88
CA PHE A 347 20.24 5.62 -1.37
C PHE A 347 21.42 6.58 -1.11
N PRO A 348 22.55 6.11 -0.52
CA PRO A 348 23.61 6.99 -0.02
C PRO A 348 24.17 8.01 -1.01
N THR A 349 24.36 7.62 -2.28
CA THR A 349 24.90 8.55 -3.29
C THR A 349 23.94 9.70 -3.62
N LEU A 350 22.63 9.50 -3.43
CA LEU A 350 21.62 10.54 -3.63
C LEU A 350 21.59 11.56 -2.50
N ILE A 351 22.00 11.16 -1.30
CA ILE A 351 22.15 12.06 -0.15
C ILE A 351 23.28 13.06 -0.44
N GLY A 352 24.42 12.57 -0.92
CA GLY A 352 25.56 13.41 -1.32
C GLY A 352 25.21 14.38 -2.45
N LEU A 353 24.46 13.92 -3.46
CA LEU A 353 23.99 14.78 -4.57
C LEU A 353 23.02 15.88 -4.11
N LYS A 354 22.14 15.60 -3.14
CA LYS A 354 21.25 16.62 -2.54
C LYS A 354 22.02 17.66 -1.75
N ARG A 355 23.00 17.24 -0.93
CA ARG A 355 23.84 18.17 -0.16
C ARG A 355 24.65 19.09 -1.07
N LYS A 356 25.25 18.56 -2.14
CA LYS A 356 25.98 19.38 -3.12
C LYS A 356 25.09 20.43 -3.82
N LYS A 357 23.81 20.12 -4.04
CA LYS A 357 22.83 21.04 -4.65
C LYS A 357 22.20 22.07 -3.71
N SER A 358 22.39 21.96 -2.39
CA SER A 358 21.91 22.98 -1.45
C SER A 358 23.03 23.93 -0.99
N VAL A 359 24.27 23.61 -1.34
CA VAL A 359 25.48 24.42 -1.05
C VAL A 359 25.91 25.22 -2.28
N ALA A 360 25.50 24.79 -3.47
CA ALA A 360 25.52 25.56 -4.71
C ALA A 360 24.14 26.19 -4.94
#